data_AF-X1MNK3-F1
#
_entry.id   AF-X1MNK3-F1
#
_cell.length_a   1.000
_cell.length_b   1.000
_cell.length_c   1.000
_cell.angle_alpha   90.00
_cell.angle_beta   90.00
_cell.angle_gamma   90.00
#
_symmetry.space_group_name_H-M   'P 1'
#
loop_
_entity.id
_entity.type
_entity.pdbx_description
1 polymer ?
#
loop_
_entity_poly.entity_id
_entity_poly.type
_entity_poly.pdbx_seq_one_letter_code
_entity_poly.pdbx_strand_id
1 'polypeptide(L)'
;VGNWLSRAMEFAPMYVPLGAYVPLAAAIREVVSIPVVAGGRINDPIQAEKILADGHADMVGMCRALIADPYLPNKAKAGQLEDIRHCVGATEGCISRVEADQPVSCVQNPVVGREKEWAELKPASVKKKVMVIGGGPAGLEAARVATLRGHTVTKARPVTSGIIALMLPTLTSLTAFA
;
A
#
# COMPACT_ATOMS: atom_id res chain seq x y z
N VAL A 1 -25.09 10.55 10.27
CA VAL A 1 -24.30 9.48 9.64
C VAL A 1 -23.85 10.01 8.29
N GLY A 2 -22.58 10.42 8.18
CA GLY A 2 -21.88 10.85 6.96
C GLY A 2 -22.57 11.92 6.09
N ASN A 3 -22.15 13.18 6.19
CA ASN A 3 -22.26 14.16 5.11
C ASN A 3 -20.89 14.32 4.43
N TRP A 4 -20.83 14.95 3.25
CA TRP A 4 -19.55 15.17 2.52
C TRP A 4 -18.45 15.86 3.34
N LEU A 5 -18.80 16.48 4.48
CA LEU A 5 -17.89 17.12 5.43
C LEU A 5 -17.20 16.13 6.39
N SER A 6 -17.60 14.86 6.38
CA SER A 6 -17.00 13.84 7.23
C SER A 6 -15.69 13.39 6.59
N ARG A 7 -14.55 13.65 7.26
CA ARG A 7 -13.19 13.27 6.78
C ARG A 7 -13.07 11.82 6.30
N ALA A 8 -13.83 10.91 6.91
CA ALA A 8 -13.88 9.50 6.51
C ALA A 8 -14.45 9.26 5.10
N MET A 9 -15.34 10.14 4.64
CA MET A 9 -15.92 10.12 3.29
C MET A 9 -14.98 10.74 2.25
N GLU A 10 -14.25 11.79 2.61
CA GLU A 10 -13.25 12.38 1.73
C GLU A 10 -12.05 11.44 1.53
N PHE A 11 -11.56 10.85 2.63
CA PHE A 11 -10.32 10.06 2.63
C PHE A 11 -10.50 8.70 3.31
N ALA A 12 -11.28 7.80 2.70
CA ALA A 12 -11.59 6.45 3.21
C ALA A 12 -10.41 5.76 3.95
N PRO A 13 -10.40 5.77 5.30
CA PRO A 13 -9.29 5.24 6.10
C PRO A 13 -9.45 3.73 6.34
N MET A 14 -8.60 3.17 7.20
CA MET A 14 -8.50 1.72 7.38
C MET A 14 -9.77 1.01 7.87
N TYR A 15 -10.69 1.73 8.54
CA TYR A 15 -11.96 1.19 9.01
C TYR A 15 -13.10 1.25 7.97
N VAL A 16 -12.92 1.96 6.84
CA VAL A 16 -13.90 2.00 5.75
C VAL A 16 -13.64 0.84 4.79
N PRO A 17 -14.60 -0.04 4.48
CA PRO A 17 -14.37 -1.18 3.59
C PRO A 17 -13.75 -0.81 2.23
N LEU A 18 -13.00 -1.73 1.63
CA LEU A 18 -12.46 -1.54 0.28
C LEU A 18 -13.60 -1.35 -0.73
N GLY A 19 -13.48 -0.36 -1.61
CA GLY A 19 -14.50 -0.09 -2.63
C GLY A 19 -15.87 0.36 -2.08
N ALA A 20 -15.92 0.89 -0.85
CA ALA A 20 -17.19 1.29 -0.20
C ALA A 20 -18.04 2.29 -1.02
N TYR A 21 -17.44 3.04 -1.94
CA TYR A 21 -18.12 4.04 -2.77
C TYR A 21 -18.42 3.58 -4.19
N VAL A 22 -18.09 2.33 -4.56
CA VAL A 22 -18.40 1.76 -5.87
C VAL A 22 -19.90 1.83 -6.20
N PRO A 23 -20.84 1.54 -5.26
CA PRO A 23 -22.27 1.67 -5.57
C PRO A 23 -22.69 3.09 -5.92
N LEU A 24 -22.03 4.11 -5.36
CA LEU A 24 -22.30 5.52 -5.68
C LEU A 24 -21.83 5.85 -7.09
N ALA A 25 -20.66 5.35 -7.50
CA ALA A 25 -20.17 5.51 -8.87
C ALA A 25 -21.08 4.81 -9.89
N ALA A 26 -21.55 3.60 -9.57
CA ALA A 26 -22.48 2.85 -10.42
C ALA A 26 -23.80 3.60 -10.63
N ALA A 27 -24.41 4.12 -9.55
CA ALA A 27 -25.64 4.90 -9.63
C ALA A 27 -25.49 6.18 -10.48
N ILE A 28 -24.32 6.84 -10.44
CA ILE A 28 -24.03 7.99 -11.31
C ILE A 28 -23.92 7.53 -12.76
N ARG A 29 -23.21 6.42 -13.02
CA ARG A 29 -23.02 5.87 -14.36
C ARG A 29 -24.33 5.52 -15.05
N GLU A 30 -25.34 5.05 -14.31
CA GLU A 30 -26.66 4.75 -14.86
C GLU A 30 -27.39 5.97 -15.44
N VAL A 31 -27.08 7.17 -14.97
CA VAL A 31 -27.83 8.40 -15.34
C VAL A 31 -27.02 9.38 -16.19
N VAL A 32 -25.76 9.07 -16.50
CA VAL A 32 -24.90 9.94 -17.32
C VAL A 32 -24.39 9.22 -18.55
N SER A 33 -24.14 9.99 -19.63
CA SER A 33 -23.58 9.48 -20.89
C SER A 33 -22.07 9.66 -21.01
N ILE A 34 -21.44 10.30 -20.03
CA ILE A 34 -19.99 10.53 -19.99
C ILE A 34 -19.28 9.46 -19.14
N PRO A 35 -17.99 9.17 -19.41
CA PRO A 35 -17.26 8.16 -18.65
C PRO A 35 -17.19 8.47 -17.14
N VAL A 36 -17.41 7.46 -16.31
CA VAL A 36 -17.37 7.56 -14.84
C VAL A 36 -16.15 6.84 -14.27
N VAL A 37 -15.42 7.53 -13.39
CA VAL A 37 -14.26 6.99 -12.67
C VAL A 37 -14.65 6.63 -11.24
N ALA A 38 -14.58 5.36 -10.87
CA ALA A 38 -14.80 4.93 -9.49
C ALA A 38 -13.56 5.20 -8.63
N GLY A 39 -13.76 5.89 -7.51
CA GLY A 39 -12.76 6.09 -6.46
C GLY A 39 -13.20 5.48 -5.13
N GLY A 40 -12.39 5.66 -4.08
CA GLY A 40 -12.76 5.25 -2.73
C GLY A 40 -12.13 3.94 -2.27
N ARG A 41 -10.85 4.01 -1.87
CA ARG A 41 -10.08 2.90 -1.30
C ARG A 41 -10.12 1.62 -2.15
N ILE A 42 -9.92 1.77 -3.46
CA ILE A 42 -9.67 0.66 -4.39
C ILE A 42 -8.15 0.53 -4.52
N ASN A 43 -7.59 -0.52 -3.91
CA ASN A 43 -6.14 -0.70 -3.74
C ASN A 43 -5.64 -2.08 -4.19
N ASP A 44 -6.52 -2.90 -4.75
CA ASP A 44 -6.25 -4.23 -5.27
C ASP A 44 -6.65 -4.25 -6.77
N PRO A 45 -5.73 -4.60 -7.68
CA PRO A 45 -6.05 -4.72 -9.11
C PRO A 45 -7.14 -5.76 -9.40
N ILE A 46 -7.28 -6.82 -8.60
CA ILE A 46 -8.35 -7.81 -8.80
C ILE A 46 -9.71 -7.17 -8.54
N GLN A 47 -9.83 -6.41 -7.45
CA GLN A 47 -11.04 -5.65 -7.16
C GLN A 47 -11.33 -4.62 -8.25
N ALA A 48 -10.30 -3.92 -8.74
CA ALA A 48 -10.44 -2.94 -9.81
C ALA A 48 -10.98 -3.58 -11.10
N GLU A 49 -10.42 -4.73 -11.50
CA GLU A 49 -10.89 -5.47 -12.68
C GLU A 49 -12.34 -5.91 -12.52
N LYS A 50 -12.71 -6.43 -11.34
CA LYS A 50 -14.09 -6.82 -11.06
C LYS A 50 -15.07 -5.65 -11.21
N ILE A 51 -14.72 -4.46 -10.72
CA ILE A 51 -15.55 -3.24 -10.82
C ILE A 51 -15.81 -2.88 -12.29
N LEU A 52 -14.79 -2.99 -13.15
CA LEU A 52 -14.90 -2.71 -14.57
C LEU A 52 -15.72 -3.78 -15.29
N ALA A 53 -15.45 -5.06 -15.02
CA ALA A 53 -16.16 -6.19 -15.61
C ALA A 53 -17.66 -6.19 -15.26
N ASP A 54 -18.02 -5.77 -14.04
CA ASP A 54 -19.41 -5.65 -13.60
C ASP A 54 -20.11 -4.38 -14.14
N GLY A 55 -19.39 -3.52 -14.88
CA GLY A 55 -19.94 -2.30 -15.46
C GLY A 55 -20.27 -1.20 -14.44
N HIS A 56 -19.68 -1.25 -13.24
CA HIS A 56 -19.91 -0.27 -12.18
C HIS A 56 -19.14 1.05 -12.40
N ALA A 57 -18.11 1.04 -13.24
CA ALA A 57 -17.38 2.23 -13.68
C ALA A 57 -16.69 1.97 -15.02
N ASP A 58 -16.31 3.05 -15.73
CA ASP A 58 -15.53 2.96 -16.97
C ASP A 58 -14.02 3.03 -16.69
N MET A 59 -13.63 3.58 -15.54
CA MET A 59 -12.25 3.61 -15.05
C MET A 59 -12.20 3.51 -13.53
N VAL A 60 -11.04 3.14 -12.98
CA VAL A 60 -10.79 3.08 -11.53
C VAL A 60 -9.66 4.04 -11.13
N GLY A 61 -9.94 4.91 -10.17
CA GLY A 61 -8.97 5.82 -9.57
C GLY A 61 -8.29 5.20 -8.34
N MET A 62 -7.00 4.88 -8.47
CA MET A 62 -6.21 4.21 -7.41
C MET A 62 -5.16 5.11 -6.74
N CYS A 63 -5.52 6.35 -6.37
CA CYS A 63 -4.57 7.38 -5.91
C CYS A 63 -3.59 6.90 -4.81
N ARG A 64 -4.08 6.58 -3.60
CA ARG A 64 -3.20 6.13 -2.50
C ARG A 64 -2.54 4.78 -2.75
N ALA A 65 -3.11 3.94 -3.63
CA ALA A 65 -2.46 2.69 -4.02
C ALA A 65 -1.20 2.97 -4.85
N LEU A 66 -1.26 3.93 -5.77
CA LEU A 66 -0.11 4.37 -6.57
C LEU A 66 0.95 5.12 -5.75
N ILE A 67 0.56 5.80 -4.67
CA ILE A 67 1.52 6.35 -3.69
C ILE A 67 2.29 5.20 -2.99
N ALA A 68 1.59 4.14 -2.58
CA ALA A 68 2.22 2.99 -1.92
C ALA A 68 3.08 2.17 -2.90
N ASP A 69 2.62 2.00 -4.14
CA ASP A 69 3.32 1.27 -5.19
C ASP A 69 3.10 1.91 -6.56
N PRO A 70 4.05 2.73 -7.06
CA PRO A 70 3.92 3.35 -8.37
C PRO A 70 4.00 2.33 -9.52
N TYR A 71 4.51 1.12 -9.27
CA TYR A 71 4.62 0.06 -10.26
C TYR A 71 3.43 -0.90 -10.25
N LEU A 72 2.41 -0.67 -9.40
CA LEU A 72 1.22 -1.51 -9.28
C LEU A 72 0.60 -1.87 -10.65
N PRO A 73 0.37 -0.94 -11.59
CA PRO A 73 -0.22 -1.29 -12.88
C PRO A 73 0.66 -2.25 -13.71
N ASN A 74 1.97 -2.05 -13.68
CA ASN A 74 2.92 -2.88 -14.41
C ASN A 74 3.02 -4.28 -13.79
N LYS A 75 3.05 -4.37 -12.46
CA LYS A 75 3.05 -5.65 -11.74
C LYS A 75 1.76 -6.44 -11.96
N ALA A 76 0.61 -5.76 -11.90
CA ALA A 76 -0.69 -6.36 -12.19
C ALA A 76 -0.74 -6.91 -13.62
N LYS A 77 -0.28 -6.13 -14.61
CA LYS A 77 -0.18 -6.57 -16.01
C LYS A 77 0.76 -7.78 -16.19
N ALA A 78 1.82 -7.87 -15.40
CA ALA A 78 2.78 -8.98 -15.42
C ALA A 78 2.34 -10.20 -14.60
N GLY A 79 1.19 -10.14 -13.91
CA GLY A 79 0.72 -11.21 -13.02
C GLY A 79 1.50 -11.32 -11.70
N GLN A 80 2.34 -10.34 -11.37
CA GLN A 80 3.16 -10.30 -10.16
C GLN A 80 2.39 -9.68 -8.98
N LEU A 81 1.25 -10.29 -8.63
CA LEU A 81 0.31 -9.72 -7.66
C LEU A 81 0.87 -9.74 -6.24
N GLU A 82 1.66 -10.75 -5.91
CA GLU A 82 2.33 -10.94 -4.63
C GLU A 82 3.40 -9.88 -4.32
N ASP A 83 3.95 -9.26 -5.36
CA ASP A 83 4.96 -8.20 -5.24
C ASP A 83 4.35 -6.79 -5.09
N ILE A 84 3.01 -6.69 -5.14
CA ILE A 84 2.32 -5.41 -5.01
C ILE A 84 2.35 -4.93 -3.56
N ARG A 85 2.87 -3.71 -3.36
CA ARG A 85 2.82 -3.05 -2.05
C ARG A 85 1.47 -2.37 -1.84
N HIS A 86 0.52 -3.11 -1.27
CA HIS A 86 -0.83 -2.58 -1.03
C HIS A 86 -0.86 -1.43 -0.01
N CYS A 87 -1.64 -0.39 -0.33
CA CYS A 87 -1.98 0.68 0.58
C CYS A 87 -2.87 0.15 1.72
N VAL A 88 -2.46 0.33 2.96
CA VAL A 88 -3.23 -0.13 4.15
C VAL A 88 -4.36 0.82 4.55
N GLY A 89 -4.44 2.01 3.95
CA GLY A 89 -5.45 3.02 4.30
C GLY A 89 -5.18 3.75 5.61
N ALA A 90 -3.92 3.80 6.07
CA ALA A 90 -3.56 4.44 7.33
C ALA A 90 -3.85 5.95 7.36
N THR A 91 -3.86 6.64 6.22
CA THR A 91 -3.95 8.12 6.06
C THR A 91 -2.78 8.91 6.66
N GLU A 92 -2.03 8.29 7.58
CA GLU A 92 -0.74 8.71 8.09
C GLU A 92 0.32 8.75 6.99
N GLY A 93 1.13 9.80 7.00
CA GLY A 93 2.20 10.01 6.01
C GLY A 93 1.68 10.57 4.68
N CYS A 94 0.49 10.20 4.21
CA CYS A 94 -0.08 10.80 3.02
C CYS A 94 -0.98 12.00 3.36
N ILE A 95 -2.28 11.77 3.54
CA ILE A 95 -3.28 12.82 3.76
C ILE A 95 -2.97 13.66 4.99
N SER A 96 -2.59 13.04 6.10
CA SER A 96 -2.29 13.76 7.34
C SER A 96 -1.15 14.78 7.18
N ARG A 97 -0.22 14.54 6.25
CA ARG A 97 0.89 15.46 5.95
C ARG A 97 0.41 16.60 5.06
N VAL A 98 -0.40 16.31 4.04
CA VAL A 98 -1.01 17.35 3.19
C VAL A 98 -1.85 18.32 4.01
N GLU A 99 -2.69 17.80 4.91
CA GLU A 99 -3.50 18.64 5.82
C GLU A 99 -2.66 19.48 6.78
N ALA A 100 -1.43 19.04 7.07
CA ALA A 100 -0.46 19.77 7.89
C ALA A 100 0.50 20.65 7.05
N ASP A 101 0.21 20.86 5.78
CA ASP A 101 1.04 21.60 4.81
C ASP A 101 2.48 21.06 4.72
N GLN A 102 2.62 19.75 4.85
CA GLN A 102 3.88 19.03 4.74
C GLN A 102 3.96 18.21 3.45
N PRO A 103 5.16 18.00 2.89
CA PRO A 103 5.36 17.12 1.75
C PRO A 103 4.82 15.71 2.01
N VAL A 104 4.10 15.15 1.03
CA VAL A 104 3.55 13.79 1.09
C VAL A 104 4.65 12.76 1.35
N SER A 105 4.34 11.77 2.19
CA SER A 105 5.11 10.54 2.36
C SER A 105 4.17 9.32 2.37
N CYS A 106 4.70 8.14 2.70
CA CYS A 106 3.89 6.93 2.85
C CYS A 106 4.45 6.03 3.94
N VAL A 107 3.58 5.47 4.78
CA VAL A 107 3.97 4.47 5.80
C VAL A 107 4.48 3.16 5.21
N GLN A 108 4.05 2.83 3.99
CA GLN A 108 4.46 1.63 3.26
C GLN A 108 5.66 1.90 2.34
N ASN A 109 5.75 3.09 1.75
CA ASN A 109 6.78 3.43 0.77
C ASN A 109 7.62 4.63 1.26
N PRO A 110 8.80 4.38 1.87
CA PRO A 110 9.62 5.45 2.43
C PRO A 110 10.27 6.36 1.37
N VAL A 111 10.23 5.96 0.09
CA VAL A 111 10.79 6.73 -1.04
C VAL A 111 9.88 7.91 -1.43
N VAL A 112 8.60 7.87 -1.09
CA VAL A 112 7.63 8.92 -1.47
C VAL A 112 8.06 10.27 -0.90
N GLY A 113 8.14 11.27 -1.77
CA GLY A 113 8.61 12.63 -1.45
C GLY A 113 10.14 12.76 -1.39
N ARG A 114 10.89 11.69 -1.69
CA ARG A 114 12.35 11.62 -1.68
C ARG A 114 12.89 10.89 -2.92
N GLU A 115 12.12 10.87 -4.00
CA GLU A 115 12.40 10.08 -5.20
C GLU A 115 13.75 10.46 -5.82
N LYS A 116 14.08 11.76 -5.82
CA LYS A 116 15.37 12.25 -6.33
C LYS A 116 16.58 11.64 -5.62
N GLU A 117 16.44 11.32 -4.34
CA GLU A 117 17.53 10.79 -3.51
C GLU A 117 17.48 9.27 -3.41
N TRP A 118 16.28 8.69 -3.29
CA TRP A 118 16.08 7.31 -2.85
C TRP A 118 15.39 6.41 -3.88
N ALA A 119 14.97 6.91 -5.05
CA ALA A 119 14.34 6.06 -6.08
C ALA A 119 15.29 4.99 -6.61
N GLU A 120 16.57 5.33 -6.81
CA GLU A 120 17.58 4.39 -7.22
C GLU A 120 18.33 3.83 -6.00
N LEU A 121 18.10 2.55 -5.70
CA LEU A 121 18.80 1.88 -4.62
C LEU A 121 20.17 1.39 -5.09
N LYS A 122 21.22 2.18 -4.82
CA LYS A 122 22.59 1.85 -5.22
C LYS A 122 23.13 0.61 -4.49
N PRO A 123 23.72 -0.37 -5.21
CA PRO A 123 24.41 -1.50 -4.62
C PRO A 123 25.48 -1.06 -3.60
N ALA A 124 25.73 -1.90 -2.60
CA ALA A 124 26.80 -1.63 -1.64
C ALA A 124 28.17 -1.75 -2.33
N SER A 125 29.04 -0.75 -2.12
CA SER A 125 30.43 -0.80 -2.59
C SER A 125 31.21 -1.97 -1.98
N VAL A 126 30.89 -2.34 -0.73
CA VAL A 126 31.42 -3.50 -0.03
C VAL A 126 30.29 -4.30 0.58
N LYS A 127 30.15 -5.56 0.15
CA LYS A 127 29.19 -6.51 0.72
C LYS A 127 29.63 -6.92 2.12
N LYS A 128 28.66 -7.03 3.04
CA LYS A 128 28.87 -7.35 4.46
C LYS A 128 27.86 -8.37 4.93
N LYS A 129 28.17 -9.06 6.03
CA LYS A 129 27.21 -9.86 6.80
C LYS A 129 26.52 -8.94 7.81
N VAL A 130 25.20 -8.85 7.76
CA VAL A 130 24.39 -7.93 8.58
C VAL A 130 23.41 -8.74 9.42
N MET A 131 23.48 -8.59 10.74
CA MET A 131 22.48 -9.14 11.66
C MET A 131 21.42 -8.08 11.96
N VAL A 132 20.15 -8.38 11.70
CA VAL A 132 19.01 -7.52 12.06
C VAL A 132 18.32 -8.09 13.29
N ILE A 133 18.33 -7.33 14.38
CA ILE A 133 17.67 -7.69 15.65
C ILE A 133 16.35 -6.93 15.74
N GLY A 134 15.24 -7.65 15.55
CA GLY A 134 13.87 -7.11 15.61
C GLY A 134 13.09 -7.34 14.32
N GLY A 135 11.88 -7.89 14.45
CA GLY A 135 11.00 -8.23 13.32
C GLY A 135 9.87 -7.21 13.06
N GLY A 136 9.93 -6.02 13.63
CA GLY A 136 8.97 -4.94 13.36
C GLY A 136 9.24 -4.24 12.00
N PRO A 137 8.40 -3.26 11.60
CA PRO A 137 8.52 -2.57 10.31
C PRO A 137 9.92 -2.01 10.02
N ALA A 138 10.55 -1.37 11.01
CA ALA A 138 11.90 -0.84 10.88
C ALA A 138 12.93 -1.94 10.59
N GLY A 139 12.87 -3.06 11.31
CA GLY A 139 13.78 -4.19 11.10
C GLY A 139 13.53 -4.89 9.77
N LEU A 140 12.27 -5.08 9.38
CA LEU A 140 11.92 -5.68 8.10
C LEU A 140 12.37 -4.82 6.92
N GLU A 141 12.16 -3.51 6.97
CA GLU A 141 12.61 -2.60 5.91
C GLU A 141 14.14 -2.51 5.86
N ALA A 142 14.82 -2.45 7.00
CA ALA A 142 16.29 -2.50 7.07
C ALA A 142 16.84 -3.80 6.45
N ALA A 143 16.23 -4.95 6.78
CA ALA A 143 16.60 -6.24 6.20
C ALA A 143 16.36 -6.29 4.68
N ARG A 144 15.20 -5.79 4.22
CA ARG A 144 14.84 -5.72 2.80
C ARG A 144 15.85 -4.88 2.02
N VAL A 145 16.11 -3.65 2.46
CA VAL A 145 17.02 -2.72 1.81
C VAL A 145 18.46 -3.26 1.83
N ALA A 146 18.94 -3.79 2.96
CA ALA A 146 20.28 -4.37 3.05
C ALA A 146 20.45 -5.55 2.06
N THR A 147 19.44 -6.41 1.95
CA THR A 147 19.44 -7.54 1.00
C THR A 147 19.49 -7.04 -0.45
N LEU A 148 18.64 -6.07 -0.82
CA LEU A 148 18.63 -5.50 -2.17
C LEU A 148 19.92 -4.77 -2.54
N ARG A 149 20.63 -4.21 -1.56
CA ARG A 149 21.97 -3.63 -1.78
C ARG A 149 23.08 -4.70 -1.90
N GLY A 150 22.77 -5.98 -1.69
CA GLY A 150 23.67 -7.11 -1.88
C GLY A 150 24.36 -7.63 -0.62
N HIS A 151 23.92 -7.23 0.58
CA HIS A 151 24.43 -7.78 1.84
C HIS A 151 23.86 -9.17 2.14
N THR A 152 24.60 -9.99 2.88
CA THR A 152 24.08 -11.25 3.45
C THR A 152 23.41 -10.91 4.78
N VAL A 153 22.09 -11.03 4.86
CA VAL A 153 21.30 -10.64 6.03
C VAL A 153 20.89 -11.87 6.84
N THR A 154 21.14 -11.85 8.14
CA THR A 154 20.61 -12.82 9.12
C THR A 154 19.63 -12.10 10.05
N LYS A 155 18.50 -12.73 10.37
CA LYS A 155 17.50 -12.19 11.31
C LYS A 155 17.57 -12.97 12.62
N ALA A 156 17.60 -12.27 13.76
CA ALA A 156 17.75 -12.92 15.07
C ALA A 156 16.44 -13.52 15.64
N ARG A 157 15.26 -13.20 15.09
CA ARG A 157 13.97 -13.70 15.62
C ARG A 157 12.98 -14.06 14.50
N PRO A 158 12.20 -15.15 14.63
CA PRO A 158 11.24 -15.59 13.62
C PRO A 158 9.90 -14.82 13.60
N VAL A 159 9.61 -13.96 14.59
CA VAL A 159 8.34 -13.21 14.61
C VAL A 159 8.41 -12.05 13.61
N THR A 160 7.95 -12.32 12.39
CA THR A 160 7.62 -11.29 11.40
C THR A 160 6.49 -10.42 11.93
N SER A 161 6.68 -9.10 11.89
CA SER A 161 5.71 -8.02 12.12
C SER A 161 5.64 -7.40 13.53
N GLY A 162 6.44 -7.82 14.53
CA GLY A 162 6.57 -7.09 15.81
C GLY A 162 5.23 -6.76 16.50
N ILE A 163 5.01 -5.50 16.91
CA ILE A 163 3.72 -5.04 17.49
C ILE A 163 2.55 -5.23 16.51
N ILE A 164 2.78 -5.14 15.20
CA ILE A 164 1.73 -5.36 14.19
C ILE A 164 1.24 -6.81 14.21
N ALA A 165 2.12 -7.78 14.48
CA ALA A 165 1.72 -9.19 14.65
C ALA A 165 0.81 -9.39 15.86
N LEU A 166 0.97 -8.62 16.94
CA LEU A 166 0.15 -8.73 18.15
C LEU A 166 -1.30 -8.27 17.92
N MET A 167 -1.55 -7.47 16.87
CA MET A 167 -2.89 -7.00 16.50
C MET A 167 -3.62 -7.93 15.52
N LEU A 168 -2.94 -8.94 14.96
CA LEU A 168 -3.52 -9.95 14.09
C LEU A 168 -3.43 -11.31 14.79
N PRO A 169 -4.47 -11.72 15.56
CA PRO A 169 -4.45 -12.94 16.36
C PRO A 169 -4.28 -14.25 15.56
N THR A 170 -4.23 -14.20 14.23
CA THR A 170 -4.26 -15.36 13.34
C THR A 170 -2.93 -15.72 12.67
N LEU A 171 -1.87 -14.91 12.79
CA LEU A 171 -0.59 -15.14 12.08
C LEU A 171 0.53 -15.74 12.93
N THR A 172 0.29 -16.03 14.21
CA THR A 172 1.26 -16.66 15.11
C THR A 172 1.50 -18.15 14.84
N SER A 173 0.77 -18.80 13.92
CA SER A 173 0.86 -20.25 13.68
C SER A 173 1.73 -20.67 12.48
N LEU A 174 2.24 -19.74 11.66
CA LEU A 174 3.05 -20.09 10.48
C LEU A 174 4.53 -19.79 10.69
N THR A 175 5.14 -20.48 11.66
CA THR A 175 6.60 -20.65 11.73
C THR A 175 6.92 -22.14 11.76
N ALA A 176 6.94 -22.76 10.59
CA ALA A 176 7.57 -24.05 10.37
C ALA A 176 8.02 -24.14 8.91
N PHE A 177 9.21 -23.60 8.62
CA PHE A 177 10.02 -24.12 7.51
C PHE A 177 11.47 -24.22 7.99
N ALA A 178 11.93 -25.47 7.97
CA ALA A 178 13.29 -25.93 8.15
C ALA A 178 14.14 -25.58 6.92
#